data_AF-A0AB38CY40-F1
#
_entry.id   AF-A0AB38CY40-F1
#
_cell.length_a   1.000
_cell.length_b   1.000
_cell.length_c   1.000
_cell.angle_alpha   90.00
_cell.angle_beta   90.00
_cell.angle_gamma   90.00
#
_symmetry.space_group_name_H-M   'P 1'
#
loop_
_entity.id
_entity.type
_entity.pdbx_description
1 polymer ?
#
loop_
_entity_poly.entity_id
_entity_poly.type
_entity_poly.pdbx_seq_one_letter_code
_entity_poly.pdbx_strand_id
1 'polypeptide(L)'
;MRALLLGGLTLLGAMLLVAGCSKGATVSPTVPSSSQPPSSSSTSKPITTTTTTTAPVELPEPVAGAPYDAVAQWISKGAPVDVTNFHAATSQDGQKTDLGDNVAFKTPSGKTRCMTDNIQPGTLSCLVNLTNPPKRPAGTEGNWVGGWTDFSGRQVTVGGLHGDPGPFQSGDGNPLDYGGRLSFGDFSCRSETSGLFCANTKAKSAIRISDAGIEPFGCLQEATPSEGNGREFSC
;
A
#
# COMPACT_ATOMS: atom_id res chain seq x y z
N MET A 1 -9.51 -52.03 28.39
CA MET A 1 -10.19 -51.73 29.66
C MET A 1 -9.82 -50.30 30.03
N ARG A 2 -10.67 -49.29 30.20
CA ARG A 2 -12.12 -49.04 30.32
C ARG A 2 -12.31 -47.59 29.82
N ALA A 3 -13.12 -47.35 28.80
CA ALA A 3 -14.57 -47.09 28.86
C ALA A 3 -14.91 -45.63 29.27
N LEU A 4 -15.62 -44.99 28.35
CA LEU A 4 -16.27 -43.68 28.42
C LEU A 4 -17.28 -43.59 29.58
N LEU A 5 -17.50 -42.36 30.08
CA LEU A 5 -18.78 -41.84 30.60
C LEU A 5 -18.78 -40.33 30.33
N LEU A 6 -19.61 -39.80 29.42
CA LEU A 6 -21.07 -39.56 29.46
C LEU A 6 -21.49 -38.33 30.27
N GLY A 7 -22.30 -37.48 29.61
CA GLY A 7 -23.23 -36.53 30.21
C GLY A 7 -23.01 -35.11 29.64
N GLY A 8 -23.91 -34.48 28.88
CA GLY A 8 -25.30 -34.75 28.59
C GLY A 8 -26.09 -33.44 28.63
N LEU A 9 -26.89 -33.20 27.57
CA LEU A 9 -28.12 -32.38 27.49
C LEU A 9 -28.06 -30.83 27.45
N THR A 10 -28.41 -30.29 26.26
CA THR A 10 -29.55 -29.36 25.94
C THR A 10 -29.82 -28.14 26.84
N LEU A 11 -30.14 -26.91 26.36
CA LEU A 11 -31.24 -26.54 25.45
C LEU A 11 -31.27 -24.99 25.23
N LEU A 12 -31.80 -24.54 24.09
CA LEU A 12 -32.61 -23.30 23.85
C LEU A 12 -31.98 -21.89 23.86
N GLY A 13 -32.22 -21.11 22.80
CA GLY A 13 -32.03 -19.64 22.85
C GLY A 13 -32.20 -18.84 21.54
N ALA A 14 -33.45 -18.64 21.12
CA ALA A 14 -34.04 -17.52 20.35
C ALA A 14 -33.38 -16.95 19.08
N MET A 15 -34.13 -17.05 17.97
CA MET A 15 -34.03 -16.18 16.79
C MET A 15 -34.45 -14.74 17.11
N LEU A 16 -33.78 -13.75 16.50
CA LEU A 16 -34.34 -12.43 16.23
C LEU A 16 -34.14 -12.11 14.74
N LEU A 17 -35.23 -12.15 13.98
CA LEU A 17 -35.33 -11.55 12.66
C LEU A 17 -35.58 -10.06 12.83
N VAL A 18 -34.80 -9.21 12.17
CA VAL A 18 -35.19 -7.81 11.92
C VAL A 18 -35.63 -7.72 10.46
N ALA A 19 -36.93 -7.58 10.27
CA ALA A 19 -37.55 -7.22 9.01
C ALA A 19 -37.61 -5.69 8.89
N GLY A 20 -37.08 -5.14 7.80
CA GLY A 20 -37.19 -3.73 7.44
C GLY A 20 -37.80 -3.57 6.04
N CYS A 21 -39.13 -3.63 5.96
CA CYS A 21 -39.94 -3.11 4.84
C CYS A 21 -40.29 -1.63 5.20
N SER A 22 -40.63 -0.66 4.34
CA SER A 22 -41.02 -0.62 2.92
C SER A 22 -41.34 0.85 2.56
N LYS A 23 -41.18 1.23 1.27
CA LYS A 23 -41.92 2.26 0.48
C LYS A 23 -41.86 3.72 0.95
N GLY A 24 -41.80 4.76 0.13
CA GLY A 24 -41.96 4.93 -1.31
C GLY A 24 -42.54 6.33 -1.55
N ALA A 25 -42.10 7.05 -2.59
CA ALA A 25 -42.86 8.16 -3.18
C ALA A 25 -42.31 8.49 -4.57
N THR A 26 -43.03 8.01 -5.58
CA THR A 26 -42.94 8.46 -6.97
C THR A 26 -43.84 9.68 -7.14
N VAL A 27 -43.35 10.78 -7.73
CA VAL A 27 -44.18 11.74 -8.49
C VAL A 27 -43.29 12.57 -9.43
N SER A 28 -43.31 12.20 -10.71
CA SER A 28 -43.42 13.14 -11.85
C SER A 28 -44.86 12.98 -12.36
N PRO A 29 -45.56 14.00 -12.90
CA PRO A 29 -45.11 14.75 -14.09
C PRO A 29 -45.59 16.22 -14.17
N THR A 30 -45.12 16.96 -15.18
CA THR A 30 -45.96 17.66 -16.20
C THR A 30 -45.24 18.89 -16.79
N VAL A 31 -44.97 18.80 -18.09
CA VAL A 31 -44.70 19.92 -19.01
C VAL A 31 -46.05 20.55 -19.42
N PRO A 32 -46.09 21.85 -19.74
CA PRO A 32 -46.63 22.18 -21.06
C PRO A 32 -45.73 23.12 -21.87
N SER A 33 -45.95 23.03 -23.18
CA SER A 33 -45.21 23.64 -24.28
C SER A 33 -45.88 24.94 -24.78
N SER A 34 -45.11 25.68 -25.61
CA SER A 34 -45.52 26.59 -26.68
C SER A 34 -45.56 28.10 -26.41
N SER A 35 -44.63 28.86 -27.01
CA SER A 35 -44.86 29.62 -28.25
C SER A 35 -43.73 30.64 -28.56
N GLN A 36 -43.21 30.58 -29.80
CA GLN A 36 -42.35 31.56 -30.52
C GLN A 36 -43.28 32.57 -31.27
N PRO A 37 -42.88 33.57 -32.10
CA PRO A 37 -41.62 34.32 -32.42
C PRO A 37 -41.80 35.88 -32.30
N PRO A 38 -40.92 36.82 -32.80
CA PRO A 38 -39.93 36.70 -33.88
C PRO A 38 -38.52 37.30 -33.70
N SER A 39 -37.72 36.90 -34.69
CA SER A 39 -36.31 37.16 -34.97
C SER A 39 -35.94 38.64 -35.06
N SER A 40 -34.80 38.99 -34.48
CA SER A 40 -33.99 40.13 -34.92
C SER A 40 -32.56 39.67 -35.16
N SER A 41 -32.11 39.84 -36.39
CA SER A 41 -30.77 39.53 -36.88
C SER A 41 -29.76 40.54 -36.32
N SER A 42 -28.79 40.07 -35.54
CA SER A 42 -27.56 40.81 -35.29
C SER A 42 -26.36 39.87 -35.49
N THR A 43 -25.50 40.26 -36.41
CA THR A 43 -24.31 39.53 -36.84
C THR A 43 -23.19 39.75 -35.82
N SER A 44 -23.07 38.87 -34.83
CA SER A 44 -21.89 38.81 -33.95
C SER A 44 -21.08 37.57 -34.28
N LYS A 45 -19.81 37.78 -34.67
CA LYS A 45 -18.80 36.74 -34.93
C LYS A 45 -18.78 35.70 -33.79
N PRO A 46 -18.71 34.39 -34.07
CA PRO A 46 -18.51 33.40 -33.03
C PRO A 46 -17.10 33.60 -32.44
N ILE A 47 -17.05 33.96 -31.16
CA ILE A 47 -15.85 33.76 -30.35
C ILE A 47 -15.76 32.24 -30.18
N THR A 48 -14.76 31.63 -30.81
CA THR A 48 -14.39 30.24 -30.56
C THR A 48 -13.86 30.17 -29.13
N THR A 49 -14.74 29.85 -28.18
CA THR A 49 -14.33 29.43 -26.85
C THR A 49 -13.73 28.05 -26.99
N THR A 50 -12.41 27.98 -27.13
CA THR A 50 -11.68 26.72 -27.08
C THR A 50 -11.83 26.17 -25.66
N THR A 51 -12.79 25.27 -25.47
CA THR A 51 -12.82 24.40 -24.29
C THR A 51 -11.60 23.51 -24.39
N THR A 52 -10.48 23.93 -23.80
CA THR A 52 -9.36 23.05 -23.54
C THR A 52 -9.81 22.07 -22.46
N THR A 53 -10.38 20.95 -22.90
CA THR A 53 -10.47 19.75 -22.07
C THR A 53 -9.03 19.35 -21.76
N THR A 54 -8.53 19.85 -20.63
CA THR A 54 -7.21 19.48 -20.15
C THR A 54 -7.36 18.05 -19.65
N ALA A 55 -6.99 17.08 -20.47
CA ALA A 55 -6.76 15.72 -19.99
C ALA A 55 -5.84 15.83 -18.76
N PRO A 56 -6.10 15.10 -17.66
CA PRO A 56 -5.23 15.13 -16.49
C PRO A 56 -3.80 14.83 -16.96
N VAL A 57 -2.88 15.78 -16.76
CA VAL A 57 -1.46 15.56 -17.04
C VAL A 57 -1.01 14.47 -16.07
N GLU A 58 -0.70 13.31 -16.61
CA GLU A 58 -0.09 12.22 -15.85
C GLU A 58 1.29 12.69 -15.38
N LEU A 59 1.51 12.67 -14.06
CA LEU A 59 2.81 13.03 -13.51
C LEU A 59 3.83 11.95 -13.88
N PRO A 60 5.03 12.31 -14.36
CA PRO A 60 6.06 11.34 -14.67
C PRO A 60 6.46 10.57 -13.41
N GLU A 61 6.82 9.29 -13.58
CA GLU A 61 7.38 8.47 -12.50
C GLU A 61 8.65 9.13 -11.95
N PRO A 62 8.81 9.23 -10.61
CA PRO A 62 10.00 9.79 -10.01
C PRO A 62 11.25 8.96 -10.32
N VAL A 63 12.30 9.65 -10.75
CA VAL A 63 13.64 9.07 -10.99
C VAL A 63 14.59 9.45 -9.86
N ALA A 64 15.70 8.72 -9.75
CA ALA A 64 16.76 8.96 -8.76
C ALA A 64 17.08 10.46 -8.60
N GLY A 65 17.18 10.92 -7.35
CA GLY A 65 17.42 12.34 -7.02
C GLY A 65 16.18 13.24 -7.05
N ALA A 66 14.99 12.73 -7.36
CA ALA A 66 13.76 13.51 -7.25
C ALA A 66 13.52 13.98 -5.78
N PRO A 67 13.02 15.20 -5.57
CA PRO A 67 12.68 15.68 -4.23
C PRO A 67 11.49 14.91 -3.67
N TYR A 68 11.42 14.78 -2.34
CA TYR A 68 10.33 14.08 -1.66
C TYR A 68 8.94 14.52 -2.14
N ASP A 69 8.72 15.83 -2.29
CA ASP A 69 7.39 16.35 -2.65
C ASP A 69 6.92 15.87 -4.03
N ALA A 70 7.85 15.71 -4.98
CA ALA A 70 7.52 15.15 -6.29
C ALA A 70 7.11 13.67 -6.19
N VAL A 71 7.82 12.89 -5.37
CA VAL A 71 7.48 11.49 -5.11
C VAL A 71 6.14 11.37 -4.40
N ALA A 72 5.91 12.15 -3.34
CA ALA A 72 4.65 12.14 -2.59
C ALA A 72 3.46 12.56 -3.46
N GLN A 73 3.65 13.59 -4.30
CA GLN A 73 2.61 14.03 -5.23
C GLN A 73 2.30 12.94 -6.26
N TRP A 74 3.31 12.27 -6.80
CA TRP A 74 3.11 11.17 -7.73
C TRP A 74 2.44 9.94 -7.08
N ILE A 75 2.86 9.56 -5.87
CA ILE A 75 2.20 8.49 -5.09
C ILE A 75 0.72 8.83 -4.90
N SER A 76 0.38 10.09 -4.56
CA SER A 76 -0.99 10.55 -4.32
C SER A 76 -1.94 10.38 -5.51
N LYS A 77 -1.41 10.21 -6.73
CA LYS A 77 -2.20 9.96 -7.95
C LYS A 77 -2.60 8.50 -8.13
N GLY A 78 -2.03 7.58 -7.35
CA GLY A 78 -2.46 6.19 -7.35
C GLY A 78 -3.89 6.03 -6.81
N ALA A 79 -4.63 5.06 -7.35
CA ALA A 79 -5.99 4.76 -6.95
C ALA A 79 -6.02 4.33 -5.48
N PRO A 80 -6.73 5.05 -4.58
CA PRO A 80 -6.75 4.68 -3.18
C PRO A 80 -7.38 3.31 -2.98
N VAL A 81 -6.74 2.48 -2.17
CA VAL A 81 -7.30 1.21 -1.69
C VAL A 81 -7.66 1.30 -0.21
N ASP A 82 -8.65 0.53 0.20
CA ASP A 82 -9.05 0.44 1.61
C ASP A 82 -8.06 -0.43 2.39
N VAL A 83 -7.41 0.19 3.39
CA VAL A 83 -6.40 -0.43 4.26
C VAL A 83 -6.96 -1.63 5.03
N THR A 84 -8.27 -1.69 5.27
CA THR A 84 -8.90 -2.80 6.01
C THR A 84 -8.70 -4.15 5.33
N ASN A 85 -8.47 -4.16 4.02
CA ASN A 85 -8.15 -5.36 3.26
C ASN A 85 -6.72 -5.88 3.48
N PHE A 86 -5.88 -5.17 4.22
CA PHE A 86 -4.45 -5.47 4.37
C PHE A 86 -4.04 -5.80 5.82
N HIS A 87 -5.02 -5.95 6.73
CA HIS A 87 -4.80 -6.36 8.13
C HIS A 87 -4.75 -7.89 8.32
N ALA A 88 -4.36 -8.62 7.28
CA ALA A 88 -4.22 -10.07 7.37
C ALA A 88 -3.06 -10.56 6.51
N ALA A 89 -2.38 -11.61 6.99
CA ALA A 89 -1.42 -12.37 6.23
C ALA A 89 -1.93 -13.80 6.01
N THR A 90 -1.59 -14.39 4.88
CA THR A 90 -1.95 -15.76 4.52
C THR A 90 -0.68 -16.57 4.33
N SER A 91 -0.52 -17.63 5.11
CA SER A 91 0.59 -18.57 5.00
C SER A 91 0.49 -19.44 3.75
N GLN A 92 1.55 -20.18 3.42
CA GLN A 92 1.60 -21.03 2.22
C GLN A 92 0.56 -22.17 2.23
N ASP A 93 0.18 -22.65 3.41
CA ASP A 93 -0.88 -23.65 3.61
C ASP A 93 -2.29 -23.03 3.67
N GLY A 94 -2.41 -21.71 3.45
CA GLY A 94 -3.68 -21.00 3.35
C GLY A 94 -4.26 -20.54 4.69
N GLN A 95 -3.54 -20.70 5.81
CA GLN A 95 -4.00 -20.16 7.09
C GLN A 95 -3.95 -18.63 7.08
N LYS A 96 -5.07 -18.01 7.43
CA LYS A 96 -5.19 -16.56 7.51
C LYS A 96 -4.95 -16.12 8.96
N THR A 97 -3.97 -15.26 9.15
CA THR A 97 -3.64 -14.63 10.42
C THR A 97 -4.12 -13.18 10.41
N ASP A 98 -4.91 -12.80 11.41
CA ASP A 98 -5.26 -11.41 11.68
C ASP A 98 -4.05 -10.68 12.28
N LEU A 99 -3.71 -9.53 11.71
CA LEU A 99 -2.54 -8.73 12.10
C LEU A 99 -2.91 -7.58 13.07
N GLY A 100 -4.19 -7.41 13.40
CA GLY A 100 -4.68 -6.25 14.12
C GLY A 100 -4.44 -4.98 13.31
N ASP A 101 -3.83 -3.95 13.92
CA ASP A 101 -3.55 -2.68 13.25
C ASP A 101 -2.38 -2.76 12.24
N ASN A 102 -1.64 -3.87 12.23
CA ASN A 102 -0.52 -4.05 11.32
C ASN A 102 -0.99 -4.34 9.89
N VAL A 103 -0.14 -3.96 8.94
CA VAL A 103 -0.45 -4.03 7.51
C VAL A 103 0.52 -4.98 6.84
N ALA A 104 0.00 -5.89 6.02
CA ALA A 104 0.78 -6.73 5.12
C ALA A 104 0.28 -6.59 3.69
N PHE A 105 1.22 -6.52 2.75
CA PHE A 105 0.89 -6.51 1.32
C PHE A 105 2.07 -7.01 0.48
N LYS A 106 1.80 -7.32 -0.79
CA LYS A 106 2.84 -7.63 -1.77
C LYS A 106 2.61 -6.94 -3.09
N THR A 107 3.67 -6.81 -3.89
CA THR A 107 3.52 -6.40 -5.28
C THR A 107 2.84 -7.52 -6.08
N PRO A 108 2.11 -7.21 -7.17
CA PRO A 108 1.48 -8.23 -8.01
C PRO A 108 2.50 -9.19 -8.64
N SER A 109 3.74 -8.74 -8.85
CA SER A 109 4.85 -9.58 -9.30
C SER A 109 5.34 -10.59 -8.25
N GLY A 110 4.97 -10.43 -6.98
CA GLY A 110 5.47 -11.23 -5.86
C GLY A 110 6.95 -11.00 -5.52
N LYS A 111 7.64 -10.08 -6.20
CA LYS A 111 9.07 -9.78 -5.96
C LYS A 111 9.32 -8.99 -4.67
N THR A 112 8.29 -8.35 -4.14
CA THR A 112 8.38 -7.55 -2.91
C THR A 112 7.15 -7.84 -2.06
N ARG A 113 7.38 -8.20 -0.80
CA ARG A 113 6.35 -8.34 0.22
C ARG A 113 6.75 -7.50 1.42
N CYS A 114 5.81 -6.75 1.96
CA CYS A 114 6.06 -5.82 3.05
C CYS A 114 5.06 -6.05 4.19
N MET A 115 5.52 -5.84 5.42
CA MET A 115 4.73 -5.99 6.62
C MET A 115 5.20 -5.02 7.70
N THR A 116 4.27 -4.50 8.51
CA THR A 116 4.57 -3.84 9.79
C THR A 116 4.34 -4.82 10.94
N ASP A 117 4.98 -4.59 12.09
CA ASP A 117 4.70 -5.36 13.30
C ASP A 117 4.78 -4.53 14.58
N ASN A 118 4.48 -5.20 15.69
CA ASN A 118 4.53 -4.62 17.03
C ASN A 118 5.92 -4.70 17.69
N ILE A 119 6.88 -5.43 17.10
CA ILE A 119 8.24 -5.58 17.61
C ILE A 119 9.08 -4.36 17.22
N GLN A 120 8.90 -3.86 15.99
CA GLN A 120 9.50 -2.64 15.46
C GLN A 120 8.42 -1.65 14.98
N PRO A 121 7.64 -1.05 15.91
CA PRO A 121 6.59 -0.10 15.54
C PRO A 121 7.14 1.08 14.73
N GLY A 122 6.44 1.46 13.67
CA GLY A 122 6.83 2.57 12.80
C GLY A 122 7.86 2.20 11.72
N THR A 123 8.24 0.92 11.61
CA THR A 123 9.07 0.39 10.53
C THR A 123 8.21 -0.40 9.55
N LEU A 124 8.42 -0.16 8.26
CA LEU A 124 7.94 -1.01 7.18
C LEU A 124 9.06 -1.98 6.79
N SER A 125 8.92 -3.24 7.18
CA SER A 125 9.84 -4.30 6.77
C SER A 125 9.40 -4.88 5.44
N CYS A 126 10.34 -5.06 4.52
CA CYS A 126 10.10 -5.63 3.21
C CYS A 126 11.12 -6.72 2.89
N LEU A 127 10.64 -7.85 2.38
CA LEU A 127 11.47 -8.86 1.74
C LEU A 127 11.43 -8.67 0.24
N VAL A 128 12.61 -8.50 -0.34
CA VAL A 128 12.80 -8.13 -1.75
C VAL A 128 13.65 -9.18 -2.44
N ASN A 129 13.15 -9.69 -3.57
CA ASN A 129 13.91 -10.58 -4.44
C ASN A 129 14.88 -9.76 -5.30
N LEU A 130 15.96 -9.29 -4.68
CA LEU A 130 17.01 -8.50 -5.33
C LEU A 130 17.83 -9.36 -6.31
N THR A 131 18.09 -8.81 -7.50
CA THR A 131 18.96 -9.44 -8.51
C THR A 131 20.43 -9.41 -8.06
N ASN A 132 20.84 -8.33 -7.38
CA ASN A 132 22.19 -8.16 -6.84
C ASN A 132 22.11 -7.69 -5.38
N PRO A 133 21.81 -8.60 -4.43
CA PRO A 133 21.71 -8.23 -3.02
C PRO A 133 23.07 -7.80 -2.45
N PRO A 134 23.09 -6.95 -1.40
CA PRO A 134 24.32 -6.65 -0.67
C PRO A 134 25.01 -7.93 -0.19
N LYS A 135 26.35 -7.90 -0.21
CA LYS A 135 27.14 -9.00 0.36
C LYS A 135 27.01 -8.96 1.88
N ARG A 136 27.00 -10.15 2.49
CA ARG A 136 27.11 -10.29 3.94
C ARG A 136 28.37 -9.58 4.44
N PRO A 137 28.29 -8.71 5.47
CA PRO A 137 29.45 -8.10 6.08
C PRO A 137 30.42 -9.14 6.67
N ALA A 138 31.73 -8.90 6.55
CA ALA A 138 32.74 -9.81 7.09
C ALA A 138 32.67 -9.90 8.62
N GLY A 139 33.01 -11.07 9.19
CA GLY A 139 33.04 -11.27 10.65
C GLY A 139 31.68 -11.36 11.32
N THR A 140 30.58 -11.32 10.56
CA THR A 140 29.23 -11.51 11.10
C THR A 140 28.86 -13.00 11.14
N GLU A 141 28.19 -13.44 12.20
CA GLU A 141 27.64 -14.81 12.36
C GLU A 141 26.10 -14.80 12.33
N GLY A 142 25.46 -15.93 11.99
CA GLY A 142 24.01 -16.04 11.87
C GLY A 142 23.47 -16.06 10.44
N ASN A 143 22.13 -16.05 10.31
CA ASN A 143 21.44 -16.15 9.02
C ASN A 143 21.40 -14.78 8.33
N TRP A 144 22.05 -14.69 7.17
CA TRP A 144 22.06 -13.49 6.34
C TRP A 144 20.88 -13.48 5.37
N VAL A 145 20.12 -12.39 5.34
CA VAL A 145 19.02 -12.18 4.40
C VAL A 145 19.28 -10.91 3.59
N GLY A 146 19.96 -11.04 2.45
CA GLY A 146 20.36 -9.89 1.63
C GLY A 146 19.20 -9.07 1.03
N GLY A 147 18.01 -9.64 0.95
CA GLY A 147 16.79 -8.98 0.47
C GLY A 147 15.95 -8.32 1.56
N TRP A 148 16.36 -8.39 2.83
CA TRP A 148 15.62 -7.76 3.92
C TRP A 148 15.84 -6.24 3.89
N THR A 149 14.76 -5.47 3.88
CA THR A 149 14.78 -4.02 3.83
C THR A 149 13.88 -3.46 4.91
N ASP A 150 14.40 -2.70 5.86
CA ASP A 150 13.59 -2.02 6.87
C ASP A 150 13.57 -0.52 6.59
N PHE A 151 12.37 0.07 6.50
CA PHE A 151 12.18 1.50 6.28
C PHE A 151 11.41 2.15 7.43
N SER A 152 12.10 2.95 8.24
CA SER A 152 11.52 3.67 9.39
C SER A 152 11.11 5.11 9.08
N GLY A 153 11.19 5.51 7.81
CA GLY A 153 11.10 6.90 7.39
C GLY A 153 12.46 7.60 7.41
N ARG A 154 13.15 7.65 8.55
CA ARG A 154 14.45 8.35 8.63
C ARG A 154 15.65 7.49 8.25
N GLN A 155 15.46 6.18 8.19
CA GLN A 155 16.51 5.22 7.88
C GLN A 155 15.95 4.12 6.98
N VAL A 156 16.82 3.61 6.11
CA VAL A 156 16.59 2.41 5.31
C VAL A 156 17.80 1.50 5.48
N THR A 157 17.60 0.25 5.90
CA THR A 157 18.65 -0.78 5.86
C THR A 157 18.35 -1.75 4.72
N VAL A 158 19.39 -2.33 4.12
CA VAL A 158 19.25 -3.36 3.07
C VAL A 158 20.23 -4.49 3.33
N GLY A 159 19.71 -5.70 3.46
CA GLY A 159 20.44 -6.87 3.90
C GLY A 159 20.71 -6.82 5.40
N GLY A 160 20.33 -7.88 6.12
CA GLY A 160 20.51 -7.96 7.57
C GLY A 160 20.70 -9.38 8.05
N LEU A 161 21.16 -9.53 9.29
CA LEU A 161 21.14 -10.80 10.02
C LEU A 161 19.76 -11.00 10.67
N HIS A 162 19.11 -12.14 10.42
CA HIS A 162 17.80 -12.45 10.99
C HIS A 162 17.77 -13.86 11.59
N GLY A 163 17.76 -13.95 12.92
CA GLY A 163 17.67 -15.22 13.65
C GLY A 163 16.28 -15.85 13.60
N ASP A 164 15.25 -15.02 13.45
CA ASP A 164 13.85 -15.39 13.30
C ASP A 164 13.28 -14.91 11.95
N PRO A 165 12.14 -15.44 11.48
CA PRO A 165 11.52 -15.02 10.23
C PRO A 165 10.92 -13.60 10.26
N GLY A 166 10.96 -12.92 11.41
CA GLY A 166 10.33 -11.65 11.69
C GLY A 166 8.82 -11.66 11.40
N PRO A 167 8.25 -10.53 10.95
CA PRO A 167 6.81 -10.42 10.73
C PRO A 167 6.28 -11.42 9.70
N PHE A 168 7.15 -11.87 8.79
CA PHE A 168 6.77 -12.71 7.66
C PHE A 168 6.46 -14.17 8.01
N GLN A 169 6.62 -14.59 9.27
CA GLN A 169 6.15 -15.88 9.74
C GLN A 169 4.63 -16.05 9.54
N SER A 170 3.87 -14.95 9.55
CA SER A 170 2.41 -14.93 9.38
C SER A 170 1.98 -15.14 7.92
N GLY A 171 2.93 -15.15 6.97
CA GLY A 171 2.68 -15.31 5.54
C GLY A 171 2.73 -14.00 4.75
N ASP A 172 1.96 -13.96 3.65
CA ASP A 172 1.90 -12.80 2.75
C ASP A 172 0.58 -12.04 2.90
N GLY A 173 0.63 -10.72 2.80
CA GLY A 173 -0.57 -9.92 2.66
C GLY A 173 -1.20 -9.99 1.26
N ASN A 174 -2.32 -9.30 1.12
CA ASN A 174 -3.01 -9.15 -0.17
C ASN A 174 -2.14 -8.39 -1.19
N PRO A 175 -2.28 -8.68 -2.49
CA PRO A 175 -1.59 -7.90 -3.52
C PRO A 175 -2.10 -6.45 -3.51
N LEU A 176 -1.16 -5.51 -3.61
CA LEU A 176 -1.46 -4.11 -3.96
C LEU A 176 -1.35 -3.98 -5.47
N ASP A 177 -2.49 -3.94 -6.16
CA ASP A 177 -2.56 -3.85 -7.62
C ASP A 177 -1.74 -2.68 -8.18
N TYR A 178 -1.23 -2.83 -9.39
CA TYR A 178 -0.49 -1.76 -10.06
C TYR A 178 -1.38 -0.51 -10.24
N GLY A 179 -0.79 0.66 -10.00
CA GLY A 179 -1.51 1.93 -9.89
C GLY A 179 -2.25 2.12 -8.56
N GLY A 180 -2.35 1.09 -7.72
CA GLY A 180 -2.97 1.15 -6.40
C GLY A 180 -2.11 1.89 -5.38
N ARG A 181 -2.77 2.67 -4.52
CA ARG A 181 -2.16 3.43 -3.41
C ARG A 181 -2.73 2.97 -2.08
N LEU A 182 -1.87 2.42 -1.22
CA LEU A 182 -2.16 2.01 0.14
C LEU A 182 -1.57 3.02 1.12
N SER A 183 -2.35 3.51 2.08
CA SER A 183 -1.86 4.43 3.11
C SER A 183 -2.21 3.91 4.50
N PHE A 184 -1.23 3.93 5.42
CA PHE A 184 -1.33 3.36 6.76
C PHE A 184 -0.26 3.97 7.67
N GLY A 185 -0.62 4.32 8.90
CA GLY A 185 0.28 5.05 9.79
C GLY A 185 0.88 6.29 9.12
N ASP A 186 2.21 6.43 9.17
CA ASP A 186 2.95 7.50 8.49
C ASP A 186 3.28 7.17 7.02
N PHE A 187 2.92 5.97 6.52
CA PHE A 187 3.30 5.50 5.18
C PHE A 187 2.21 5.71 4.13
N SER A 188 2.64 6.00 2.90
CA SER A 188 1.82 5.92 1.69
C SER A 188 2.62 5.25 0.59
N CYS A 189 2.14 4.10 0.14
CA CYS A 189 2.80 3.28 -0.86
C CYS A 189 1.98 3.20 -2.15
N ARG A 190 2.64 3.25 -3.31
CA ARG A 190 2.06 3.02 -4.63
C ARG A 190 2.81 1.90 -5.34
N SER A 191 2.07 0.91 -5.82
CA SER A 191 2.62 -0.22 -6.58
C SER A 191 2.66 0.11 -8.07
N GLU A 192 3.80 -0.10 -8.71
CA GLU A 192 3.95 0.01 -10.17
C GLU A 192 4.75 -1.17 -10.73
N THR A 193 4.66 -1.36 -12.04
CA THR A 193 5.44 -2.39 -12.76
C THR A 193 6.95 -2.18 -12.63
N SER A 194 7.37 -0.92 -12.42
CA SER A 194 8.73 -0.48 -12.21
C SER A 194 9.23 -0.71 -10.76
N GLY A 195 8.32 -0.90 -9.81
CA GLY A 195 8.65 -1.13 -8.40
C GLY A 195 7.56 -0.60 -7.44
N LEU A 196 7.77 -0.86 -6.16
CA LEU A 196 6.95 -0.31 -5.08
C LEU A 196 7.56 0.99 -4.58
N PHE A 197 6.80 2.08 -4.62
CA PHE A 197 7.21 3.36 -4.04
C PHE A 197 6.53 3.52 -2.70
N CYS A 198 7.29 3.80 -1.63
CA CYS A 198 6.75 4.05 -0.31
C CYS A 198 7.32 5.34 0.26
N ALA A 199 6.45 6.27 0.62
CA ALA A 199 6.80 7.51 1.30
C ALA A 199 6.48 7.42 2.79
N ASN A 200 7.34 7.98 3.64
CA ASN A 200 7.00 8.31 5.02
C ASN A 200 6.68 9.80 5.13
N THR A 201 5.41 10.10 5.39
CA THR A 201 4.84 11.45 5.30
C THR A 201 5.29 12.39 6.42
N LYS A 202 5.66 11.82 7.58
CA LYS A 202 6.19 12.51 8.74
C LYS A 202 7.66 12.84 8.59
N ALA A 203 8.47 11.89 8.12
CA ALA A 203 9.90 12.06 7.90
C ALA A 203 10.24 12.84 6.62
N LYS A 204 9.28 12.99 5.69
CA LYS A 204 9.49 13.61 4.38
C LYS A 204 10.59 12.91 3.58
N SER A 205 10.51 11.59 3.56
CA SER A 205 11.41 10.69 2.82
C SER A 205 10.60 9.65 2.06
N ALA A 206 11.21 9.03 1.05
CA ALA A 206 10.61 7.93 0.33
C ALA A 206 11.66 6.98 -0.20
N ILE A 207 11.22 5.78 -0.57
CA ILE A 207 12.02 4.79 -1.28
C ILE A 207 11.25 4.20 -2.46
N ARG A 208 11.98 3.80 -3.49
CA ARG A 208 11.50 2.84 -4.48
C ARG A 208 12.19 1.50 -4.24
N ILE A 209 11.39 0.46 -4.16
CA ILE A 209 11.81 -0.92 -3.95
C ILE A 209 11.55 -1.69 -5.24
N SER A 210 12.60 -2.27 -5.81
CA SER A 210 12.52 -3.14 -6.98
C SER A 210 13.58 -4.24 -6.87
N ASP A 211 13.53 -5.21 -7.77
CA ASP A 211 14.57 -6.24 -7.89
C ASP A 211 15.94 -5.67 -8.33
N ALA A 212 15.98 -4.47 -8.92
CA ALA A 212 17.22 -3.77 -9.22
C ALA A 212 17.88 -3.16 -7.96
N GLY A 213 17.11 -2.91 -6.90
CA GLY A 213 17.62 -2.27 -5.69
C GLY A 213 16.61 -1.37 -4.99
N ILE A 214 17.13 -0.68 -3.99
CA ILE A 214 16.42 0.33 -3.20
C ILE A 214 16.98 1.69 -3.57
N GLU A 215 16.10 2.56 -4.07
CA GLU A 215 16.42 3.92 -4.47
C GLU A 215 15.84 4.90 -3.43
N PRO A 216 16.68 5.70 -2.75
CA PRO A 216 16.22 6.68 -1.76
C PRO A 216 15.75 7.99 -2.40
N PHE A 217 14.84 8.68 -1.71
CA PHE A 217 14.39 10.03 -2.06
C PHE A 217 14.26 10.92 -0.83
N GLY A 218 14.26 12.24 -1.04
CA GLY A 218 14.17 13.22 0.05
C GLY A 218 15.50 13.35 0.79
N CYS A 219 15.45 13.28 2.12
CA CYS A 219 16.65 13.45 2.95
C CYS A 219 17.56 12.22 3.04
N LEU A 220 17.10 11.05 2.58
CA LEU A 220 17.85 9.80 2.68
C LEU A 220 19.09 9.84 1.79
N GLN A 221 20.25 9.66 2.41
CA GLN A 221 21.54 9.58 1.72
C GLN A 221 22.27 8.30 2.14
N GLU A 222 23.13 7.78 1.28
CA GLU A 222 23.94 6.61 1.61
C GLU A 222 24.78 6.90 2.85
N ALA A 223 24.75 5.97 3.80
CA ALA A 223 25.43 6.06 5.07
C ALA A 223 26.37 4.86 5.26
N THR A 224 27.30 4.97 6.21
CA THR A 224 28.08 3.80 6.63
C THR A 224 27.11 2.80 7.29
N PRO A 225 26.99 1.56 6.80
CA PRO A 225 26.06 0.60 7.38
C PRO A 225 26.41 0.30 8.83
N SER A 226 25.38 0.32 9.68
CA SER A 226 25.48 -0.18 11.05
C SER A 226 25.88 -1.66 11.06
N GLU A 227 26.45 -2.13 12.17
CA GLU A 227 26.90 -3.53 12.28
C GLU A 227 25.77 -4.50 11.93
N GLY A 228 26.09 -5.49 11.09
CA GLY A 228 25.13 -6.49 10.63
C GLY A 228 24.28 -6.09 9.42
N ASN A 229 24.32 -4.83 8.96
CA ASN A 229 23.61 -4.37 7.77
C ASN A 229 24.50 -4.36 6.51
N GLY A 230 23.90 -4.62 5.35
CA GLY A 230 24.62 -4.66 4.07
C GLY A 230 24.77 -3.31 3.39
N ARG A 231 23.70 -2.52 3.40
CA ARG A 231 23.67 -1.09 3.03
C ARG A 231 22.76 -0.33 3.96
N GLU A 232 22.98 0.97 4.05
CA GLU A 232 22.16 1.86 4.85
C GLU A 232 22.00 3.22 4.16
N PHE A 233 20.82 3.80 4.32
CA PHE A 233 20.54 5.19 3.99
C PHE A 233 19.94 5.89 5.20
N SER A 234 20.33 7.12 5.45
CA SER A 234 19.84 7.90 6.60
C SER A 234 19.66 9.37 6.28
N CYS A 235 18.73 9.99 7.01
CA CYS A 235 18.67 11.43 7.25
C CYS A 235 19.28 11.75 8.63
#